data_AF-A0A382J3R2-F1
#
_entry.id   AF-A0A382J3R2-F1
#
_cell.length_a   1.000
_cell.length_b   1.000
_cell.length_c   1.000
_cell.angle_alpha   90.00
_cell.angle_beta   90.00
_cell.angle_gamma   90.00
#
_symmetry.space_group_name_H-M   'P 1'
#
loop_
_entity.id
_entity.type
_entity.pdbx_description
1 polymer ?
#
loop_
_entity_poly.entity_id
_entity_poly.type
_entity_poly.pdbx_seq_one_letter_code
_entity_poly.pdbx_strand_id
1 'polypeptide(L)' 'MVEETKNEEKYDICVSCGKETSYKKTDNILYRSGYIEGAGQLCFVCSQIRKLHKTGSYDEDPEWTRYG' A
#
# COMPACT_ATOMS: atom_id res chain seq x y z
N MET A 1 1.25 -38.89 -8.20
CA MET A 1 1.08 -37.93 -9.31
C MET A 1 0.65 -36.64 -8.63
N VAL A 2 1.56 -35.68 -8.45
CA VAL A 2 1.24 -34.44 -7.75
C VAL A 2 0.67 -33.50 -8.79
N GLU A 3 -0.66 -33.35 -8.80
CA GLU A 3 -1.35 -32.38 -9.63
C GLU A 3 -1.07 -30.99 -9.06
N GLU A 4 0.05 -30.42 -9.51
CA GLU A 4 0.37 -29.01 -9.40
C GLU A 4 -0.68 -28.21 -10.19
N THR A 5 -1.79 -27.92 -9.50
CA THR A 5 -2.76 -26.93 -9.92
C THR A 5 -2.02 -25.60 -10.03
N LYS A 6 -1.58 -25.27 -11.24
CA LYS A 6 -1.28 -23.90 -11.68
C LYS A 6 -2.58 -23.11 -11.54
N ASN A 7 -2.91 -22.73 -10.32
CA ASN A 7 -3.89 -21.70 -10.10
C ASN A 7 -3.21 -20.44 -10.63
N GLU A 8 -3.69 -19.96 -11.76
CA GLU A 8 -3.34 -18.65 -12.30
C GLU A 8 -3.94 -17.62 -11.34
N GLU A 9 -3.31 -17.50 -10.17
CA GLU A 9 -3.84 -16.71 -9.06
C GLU A 9 -3.78 -15.27 -9.52
N LYS A 10 -4.93 -14.76 -9.98
CA LYS A 10 -5.01 -13.43 -10.56
C LYS A 10 -4.85 -12.44 -9.41
N TYR A 11 -3.62 -11.96 -9.25
CA TYR A 11 -3.28 -10.95 -8.27
C TYR A 11 -3.97 -9.63 -8.60
N ASP A 12 -4.25 -8.87 -7.56
CA ASP A 12 -4.81 -7.53 -7.73
C ASP A 12 -3.70 -6.54 -8.13
N ILE A 13 -4.07 -5.46 -8.81
CA ILE A 13 -3.12 -4.51 -9.38
C ILE A 13 -3.21 -3.21 -8.59
N CYS A 14 -2.06 -2.71 -8.15
CA CYS A 14 -1.97 -1.45 -7.43
C CYS A 14 -2.47 -0.28 -8.28
N VAL A 15 -3.47 0.43 -7.79
CA VAL A 15 -4.06 1.58 -8.51
C VAL A 15 -3.13 2.79 -8.59
N SER A 16 -2.08 2.86 -7.77
CA SER A 16 -1.12 3.97 -7.78
C SER A 16 0.09 3.73 -8.68
N CYS A 17 0.55 2.48 -8.84
CA CYS A 17 1.78 2.18 -9.57
C CYS A 17 1.63 1.07 -10.64
N GLY A 18 0.46 0.45 -10.76
CA GLY A 18 0.19 -0.59 -11.74
C GLY A 18 0.88 -1.94 -11.49
N LYS A 19 1.57 -2.11 -10.34
CA LYS A 19 2.25 -3.37 -10.00
C LYS A 19 1.27 -4.39 -9.42
N GLU A 20 1.53 -5.67 -9.67
CA GLU A 20 0.84 -6.76 -8.98
C GLU A 20 1.07 -6.69 -7.47
N THR A 21 0.01 -6.96 -6.73
CA THR A 21 0.02 -7.01 -5.26
C THR A 21 0.05 -8.46 -4.81
N SER A 22 0.48 -8.71 -3.58
CA SER A 22 0.45 -10.07 -3.01
C SER A 22 -0.96 -10.56 -2.66
N TYR A 23 -2.00 -9.74 -2.91
CA TYR A 23 -3.38 -10.07 -2.64
C TYR A 23 -4.05 -10.64 -3.89
N LYS A 24 -4.80 -11.73 -3.72
CA LYS A 24 -5.58 -12.35 -4.79
C LYS A 24 -6.87 -11.58 -5.01
N LYS A 25 -7.40 -11.57 -6.23
CA LYS A 25 -8.72 -10.97 -6.52
C LYS A 25 -9.86 -11.64 -5.76
N THR A 26 -9.74 -12.92 -5.46
CA THR A 26 -10.69 -13.71 -4.68
C THR A 26 -10.60 -13.46 -3.17
N ASP A 27 -9.54 -12.81 -2.69
CA ASP A 27 -9.38 -12.51 -1.27
C ASP A 27 -10.41 -11.45 -0.81
N ASN A 28 -10.71 -11.41 0.48
CA ASN A 28 -11.74 -10.53 1.03
C ASN A 28 -11.21 -9.09 1.28
N ILE A 29 -11.94 -8.07 0.81
CA ILE A 29 -11.57 -6.63 1.00
C ILE A 29 -11.34 -6.22 2.45
N LEU A 30 -12.07 -6.84 3.38
CA LEU A 30 -12.05 -6.48 4.80
C LEU A 30 -10.74 -6.85 5.50
N TYR A 31 -10.07 -7.90 5.05
CA TYR A 31 -8.86 -8.42 5.71
C TYR A 31 -7.56 -7.95 5.03
N ARG A 32 -7.66 -7.31 3.86
CA ARG A 32 -6.48 -6.85 3.11
C ARG A 32 -6.06 -5.44 3.49
N SER A 33 -4.76 -5.26 3.62
CA SER A 33 -4.17 -3.97 3.99
C SER A 33 -4.00 -3.09 2.75
N GLY A 34 -4.33 -1.80 2.88
CA GLY A 34 -4.16 -0.83 1.78
C GLY A 34 -5.24 -0.90 0.70
N TYR A 35 -6.38 -1.55 0.95
CA TYR A 35 -7.58 -1.35 0.15
C TYR A 35 -8.21 -0.01 0.51
N ILE A 36 -8.56 0.79 -0.50
CA ILE A 36 -9.28 2.06 -0.32
C ILE A 36 -10.65 1.91 -0.96
N GLU A 37 -11.69 2.11 -0.15
CA GLU A 37 -13.07 2.14 -0.63
C GLU A 37 -13.24 3.20 -1.73
N GLY A 38 -13.74 2.77 -2.89
CA GLY A 38 -13.94 3.63 -4.05
C GLY A 38 -12.70 3.92 -4.91
N ALA A 39 -11.49 3.55 -4.47
CA ALA A 39 -10.27 3.72 -5.28
C ALA A 39 -9.63 2.39 -5.71
N GLY A 40 -9.72 1.33 -4.89
CA GLY A 40 -9.16 0.00 -5.18
C GLY A 40 -7.98 -0.39 -4.28
N GLN A 41 -7.24 -1.43 -4.69
CA GLN A 41 -6.13 -1.98 -3.91
C GLN A 41 -4.82 -1.21 -4.17
N LEU A 42 -4.03 -0.97 -3.12
CA LEU A 42 -2.64 -0.54 -3.24
C LEU A 42 -1.67 -1.66 -2.91
N CYS A 43 -0.47 -1.59 -3.50
CA CYS A 43 0.65 -2.39 -3.05
C CYS A 43 1.16 -1.89 -1.68
N PHE A 44 1.89 -2.76 -0.99
CA PHE A 44 2.47 -2.47 0.33
C PHE A 44 3.25 -1.15 0.34
N VAL A 45 4.08 -0.91 -0.68
CA VAL A 45 4.91 0.29 -0.79
C VAL A 45 4.06 1.57 -0.87
N CYS A 46 3.10 1.63 -1.80
CA CYS A 46 2.26 2.81 -1.98
C CYS A 46 1.33 3.05 -0.77
N SER A 47 0.88 1.97 -0.12
CA SER A 47 0.11 2.05 1.13
C SER A 47 0.93 2.69 2.26
N GLN A 48 2.23 2.38 2.38
CA GLN A 48 3.10 2.99 3.39
C GLN A 48 3.41 4.46 3.07
N ILE A 49 3.74 4.82 1.83
CA ILE A 49 4.06 6.20 1.44
C ILE A 49 2.91 7.17 1.77
N ARG A 50 1.66 6.75 1.56
CA ARG A 50 0.47 7.54 1.93
C ARG A 50 0.40 7.85 3.43
N LYS A 51 0.92 6.98 4.29
CA LYS A 51 0.92 7.19 5.75
C LYS A 51 1.98 8.19 6.17
N LEU A 52 3.12 8.26 5.48
CA LEU A 52 4.20 9.20 5.80
C LEU A 52 3.74 10.67 5.74
N HIS A 53 2.91 11.03 4.76
CA HIS A 53 2.40 12.40 4.65
C HIS A 53 1.43 12.81 5.78
N LYS A 54 0.94 11.85 6.58
CA LYS A 54 0.05 12.13 7.72
C LYS A 54 0.82 12.26 9.05
N THR A 55 2.06 11.75 9.11
CA THR A 55 2.91 11.78 10.31
C THR A 55 4.06 12.78 10.20
N GLY A 56 4.40 13.25 9.00
CA GLY A 56 5.44 14.26 8.79
C GLY A 56 4.88 15.67 8.61
N SER A 57 4.49 16.32 9.71
CA SER A 57 4.69 17.77 9.83
C SER A 57 5.71 17.95 10.94
N TYR A 58 6.98 17.81 10.56
CA TYR A 58 8.11 18.37 11.31
C TYR A 58 8.28 19.81 10.82
N ASP A 59 7.18 20.58 10.84
CA ASP A 59 7.20 22.04 10.75
C ASP A 59 7.31 22.58 12.18
N GLU A 60 8.27 22.06 12.96
CA GLU A 60 8.77 22.76 14.13
C GLU A 60 10.16 23.21 13.74
N ASP A 61 10.23 24.43 13.19
CA ASP A 61 11.45 25.21 13.07
C ASP A 61 12.29 25.00 14.34
N PRO A 62 13.44 24.32 14.25
CA PRO A 62 14.17 24.01 15.46
C PRO A 62 14.76 25.33 15.98
N GLU A 63 14.35 25.73 17.20
CA GLU A 63 14.64 27.04 17.82
C GLU A 63 16.12 27.45 17.87
N TRP A 64 17.07 26.58 17.50
CA TRP A 64 18.49 26.89 17.43
C TRP A 64 18.87 27.88 16.32
N THR A 65 18.04 28.05 15.28
CA THR A 65 18.31 29.03 14.20
C THR A 65 18.04 30.49 14.63
N ARG A 66 17.51 30.72 15.84
CA ARG A 66 17.19 32.07 16.36
C ARG A 66 18.38 32.83 16.96
N TYR A 67 19.49 32.14 17.26
CA TYR A 67 20.68 32.75 17.87
C TYR A 67 21.91 32.67 16.93
N GLY A 68 21.72 33.10 15.67
CA GLY A 68 22.80 33.32 14.70
C GLY A 68 23.13 34.79 14.53
#